data_AF-A0A239ZG53-F1
#
_entry.id   AF-A0A239ZG53-F1
#
_cell.length_a   1.000
_cell.length_b   1.000
_cell.length_c   1.000
_cell.angle_alpha   90.00
_cell.angle_beta   90.00
_cell.angle_gamma   90.00
#
_symmetry.space_group_name_H-M   'P 1'
#
loop_
_entity.id
_entity.type
_entity.pdbx_description
1 polymer ?
#
loop_
_entity_poly.entity_id
_entity_poly.type
_entity_poly.pdbx_seq_one_letter_code
_entity_poly.pdbx_strand_id
1 'polypeptide(L)' 'MGIEIEPEKFAELVVTANPSVKENAEDIAKDSLELYITAFKLAEKYGNCSINARETSDVLKEALELELNLTS' A
#
# COMPACT_ATOMS: atom_id res chain seq x y z
N MET A 1 -8.34 6.42 5.78
CA MET A 1 -6.91 6.32 6.14
C MET A 1 -6.21 5.83 4.90
N GLY A 2 -5.53 6.72 4.19
CA GLY A 2 -4.55 6.31 3.17
C GLY A 2 -3.28 5.85 3.89
N ILE A 3 -2.57 4.89 3.31
CA ILE A 3 -1.20 4.60 3.75
C ILE A 3 -0.35 5.76 3.22
N GLU A 4 0.10 6.64 4.11
CA GLU A 4 1.06 7.68 3.76
C GLU A 4 2.45 7.04 3.74
N ILE A 5 3.02 6.90 2.54
CA ILE A 5 4.34 6.28 2.35
C ILE A 5 5.37 7.40 2.23
N GLU A 6 6.29 7.48 3.18
CA GLU A 6 7.49 8.32 3.07
C GLU A 6 8.55 7.52 2.28
N PRO A 7 8.87 7.90 1.03
CA PRO A 7 9.66 7.05 0.13
C PRO A 7 11.04 6.69 0.68
N GLU A 8 11.72 7.63 1.33
CA GLU A 8 13.07 7.43 1.88
C GLU A 8 13.07 6.43 3.03
N LYS A 9 12.18 6.60 4.02
CA LYS A 9 12.08 5.66 5.14
C LYS A 9 11.60 4.28 4.72
N PHE A 10 10.71 4.22 3.73
CA PHE A 10 10.26 2.95 3.18
C PHE A 10 11.39 2.23 2.45
N ALA A 11 12.17 2.94 1.65
CA ALA A 11 13.35 2.38 0.98
C ALA A 11 14.38 1.84 1.98
N GLU A 12 14.70 2.63 3.01
CA GLU A 12 15.61 2.22 4.09
C GLU A 12 15.12 0.93 4.77
N LEU A 13 13.87 0.91 5.24
CA LEU A 13 13.28 -0.27 5.89
C LEU A 13 13.30 -1.51 4.99
N VAL A 14 12.87 -1.38 3.74
CA VAL A 14 12.74 -2.51 2.81
C VAL A 14 14.10 -3.10 2.45
N VAL A 15 15.06 -2.25 2.11
CA VAL A 15 16.40 -2.67 1.69
C VAL A 15 17.21 -3.20 2.88
N THR A 16 17.13 -2.56 4.05
CA THR A 16 17.84 -3.03 5.26
C THR A 16 17.27 -4.35 5.77
N ALA A 17 15.96 -4.58 5.69
CA ALA A 17 15.34 -5.83 6.11
C ALA A 17 15.64 -7.00 5.16
N ASN A 18 15.98 -6.72 3.90
CA ASN A 18 16.21 -7.73 2.87
C ASN A 18 17.51 -7.43 2.11
N PRO A 19 18.68 -7.56 2.77
CA PRO A 19 19.95 -7.29 2.14
C PRO A 19 20.21 -8.24 0.97
N SER A 20 20.75 -7.71 -0.12
CA SER A 20 21.15 -8.53 -1.27
C SER A 20 22.26 -9.52 -0.88
N VAL A 21 22.22 -10.71 -1.49
CA VAL A 21 23.24 -11.77 -1.33
C VAL A 21 24.35 -11.66 -2.37
N LYS A 22 24.32 -10.63 -3.24
CA LYS A 22 25.34 -10.39 -4.26
C LYS A 22 26.58 -9.75 -3.64
N GLU A 23 27.72 -9.92 -4.28
CA GLU A 23 29.00 -9.43 -3.77
C GLU A 23 29.48 -8.15 -4.47
N ASN A 24 29.09 -7.92 -5.72
CA ASN A 24 29.49 -6.73 -6.44
C ASN A 24 28.49 -5.58 -6.21
N ALA A 25 29.02 -4.36 -6.11
CA ALA A 25 28.22 -3.19 -5.77
C ALA A 25 27.12 -2.87 -6.79
N GLU A 26 27.36 -3.14 -8.07
CA GLU A 26 26.39 -2.89 -9.14
C GLU A 26 25.16 -3.79 -9.03
N ASP A 27 25.36 -5.08 -8.78
CA ASP A 27 24.28 -6.06 -8.64
C ASP A 27 23.55 -5.88 -7.31
N ILE A 28 24.24 -5.52 -6.23
CA ILE A 28 23.59 -5.13 -4.97
C ILE A 28 22.65 -3.94 -5.19
N ALA A 29 23.10 -2.93 -5.95
CA ALA A 29 22.28 -1.76 -6.26
C ALA A 29 21.06 -2.12 -7.12
N LYS A 30 21.25 -2.98 -8.14
CA LYS A 30 20.14 -3.46 -8.99
C LYS A 30 19.11 -4.24 -8.17
N ASP A 31 19.53 -5.21 -7.37
CA ASP A 31 18.65 -6.01 -6.50
C ASP A 31 17.87 -5.10 -5.54
N SER A 32 18.53 -4.13 -4.93
CA SER A 32 17.92 -3.21 -3.97
C SER A 32 16.88 -2.29 -4.63
N LEU A 33 17.16 -1.81 -5.84
CA LEU A 33 16.22 -0.98 -6.61
C LEU A 33 15.00 -1.78 -7.05
N GLU A 34 15.19 -2.99 -7.54
CA GLU A 34 14.10 -3.88 -7.96
C GLU A 34 13.18 -4.23 -6.79
N LEU A 35 13.78 -4.56 -5.63
CA LEU A 35 13.06 -4.82 -4.40
C LEU A 35 12.23 -3.60 -3.96
N TYR A 36 12.86 -2.42 -3.89
CA TYR A 36 12.17 -1.19 -3.47
C TYR A 36 10.99 -0.86 -4.39
N ILE A 37 11.18 -0.87 -5.71
CA ILE A 37 10.13 -0.55 -6.69
C ILE A 37 8.95 -1.53 -6.56
N THR A 38 9.25 -2.82 -6.38
CA THR A 38 8.22 -3.85 -6.25
C THR A 38 7.42 -3.68 -4.96
N ALA A 39 8.12 -3.48 -3.84
CA ALA A 39 7.49 -3.25 -2.54
C ALA A 39 6.64 -1.97 -2.53
N PHE A 40 7.12 -0.88 -3.15
CA PHE A 40 6.42 0.39 -3.21
C PHE A 40 5.12 0.28 -4.00
N LYS A 41 5.16 -0.31 -5.21
CA LYS A 41 3.95 -0.57 -6.02
C LYS A 41 2.92 -1.42 -5.28
N LEU A 42 3.39 -2.41 -4.52
CA LEU A 42 2.50 -3.25 -3.72
C LEU A 42 1.84 -2.45 -2.60
N ALA A 43 2.60 -1.62 -1.89
CA ALA A 43 2.09 -0.75 -0.83
C ALA A 43 1.07 0.27 -1.36
N GLU A 44 1.32 0.89 -2.52
CA GLU A 44 0.35 1.77 -3.19
C GLU A 44 -0.95 1.03 -3.55
N LYS A 45 -0.84 -0.20 -4.07
CA LYS A 45 -2.01 -1.03 -4.40
C LYS A 45 -2.83 -1.36 -3.14
N TYR A 46 -2.18 -1.68 -2.02
CA TYR A 46 -2.85 -1.89 -0.75
C TYR A 46 -3.53 -0.61 -0.23
N GLY A 47 -2.86 0.53 -0.33
CA GLY A 47 -3.44 1.84 -0.02
C GLY A 47 -4.74 2.07 -0.79
N ASN A 48 -4.71 1.88 -2.12
CA ASN A 48 -5.88 2.06 -2.97
C ASN A 48 -7.01 1.07 -2.68
N CYS A 49 -6.70 -0.22 -2.47
CA CYS A 49 -7.70 -1.22 -2.10
C CYS A 49 -8.39 -0.87 -0.77
N SER A 50 -7.64 -0.36 0.21
CA SER A 50 -8.18 0.01 1.51
C SER A 50 -9.14 1.20 1.45
N ILE A 51 -8.87 2.15 0.54
CA ILE A 51 -9.74 3.32 0.29
C ILE A 51 -11.05 2.84 -0.36
N ASN A 52 -10.96 2.07 -1.45
CA ASN A 52 -12.13 1.61 -2.19
C ASN A 52 -13.07 0.74 -1.34
N ALA A 53 -12.52 -0.15 -0.51
CA ALA A 53 -13.31 -0.99 0.39
C ALA A 53 -14.09 -0.16 1.41
N ARG A 54 -13.47 0.92 1.91
CA ARG A 54 -14.10 1.82 2.87
C ARG A 54 -15.20 2.66 2.21
N GLU A 55 -14.92 3.28 1.07
CA GLU A 55 -15.92 4.06 0.32
C GLU A 55 -17.14 3.20 -0.04
N THR A 56 -16.91 1.98 -0.49
CA THR A 56 -18.00 1.02 -0.76
C THR A 56 -18.80 0.70 0.50
N SER A 57 -18.13 0.47 1.64
CA SER A 57 -18.82 0.22 2.90
C SER A 57 -19.62 1.41 3.39
N ASP A 58 -19.14 2.64 3.18
CA ASP A 58 -19.82 3.85 3.63
C ASP A 58 -21.09 4.10 2.78
N VAL A 59 -21.01 3.91 1.45
CA VAL A 59 -22.18 3.96 0.54
C VAL A 59 -23.23 2.91 0.91
N LEU A 60 -22.81 1.69 1.24
CA LEU A 60 -23.75 0.63 1.64
C LEU A 60 -24.48 0.94 2.95
N LYS A 61 -23.80 1.58 3.91
CA LYS A 61 -24.44 2.02 5.17
C LYS A 61 -25.45 3.13 4.91
N GLU A 62 -25.10 4.12 4.10
CA GLU A 62 -26.00 5.21 3.73
C GLU A 62 -27.25 4.69 3.02
N ALA A 63 -27.09 3.74 2.10
CA ALA A 63 -28.22 3.10 1.41
C ALA A 63 -29.15 2.36 2.39
N LEU A 64 -28.59 1.63 3.36
CA LEU A 64 -29.36 0.93 4.38
C LEU A 64 -30.11 1.89 5.31
N GLU A 65 -29.47 2.97 5.74
CA GLU A 65 -30.10 4.01 6.56
C GLU A 65 -31.25 4.70 5.81
N LEU A 66 -31.06 4.98 4.51
CA LEU A 66 -32.11 5.55 3.66
C LEU A 66 -33.31 4.60 3.54
N GLU A 67 -33.07 3.30 3.34
CA GLU A 67 -34.12 2.28 3.24
C GLU A 67 -34.93 2.16 4.54
N LEU A 68 -34.23 2.13 5.68
CA LEU A 68 -34.86 2.11 7.02
C LEU A 68 -35.73 3.34 7.27
N ASN A 69 -35.28 4.52 6.86
CA ASN A 69 -36.04 5.78 6.99
C ASN A 69 -37.23 5.88 6.02
N LEU A 70 -37.22 5.10 4.93
CA LEU A 70 -38.34 5.03 3.98
C LEU A 70 -39.41 4.03 4.39
N THR A 71 -39.10 3.11 5.32
CA THR A 71 -40.05 2.10 5.84
C THR A 71 -40.69 2.47 7.19
N SER A 72 -40.31 3.62 7.77
CA SER A 72 -40.94 4.24 8.95
C SER A 72 -42.04 5.23 8.58
#